data_AF-A0AAU6HT81-F1
#
_entry.id   AF-A0AAU6HT81-F1
#
_cell.length_a   1.000
_cell.length_b   1.000
_cell.length_c   1.000
_cell.angle_alpha   90.00
_cell.angle_beta   90.00
_cell.angle_gamma   90.00
#
_symmetry.space_group_name_H-M   'P 1'
#
loop_
_entity.id
_entity.type
_entity.pdbx_description
1 polymer ?
#
loop_
_entity_poly.entity_id
_entity_poly.type
_entity_poly.pdbx_seq_one_letter_code
_entity_poly.pdbx_strand_id
1 'polypeptide(L)'
;MAEIDRRGVDAVLQQAIDEALDGPEFPFVSLDIDVLDPAFAPGTGTPEPPGLTNRELLPALRRICHETPVVGMDIVEVAPHLDPGYTTTMNARRALFEALTGIAMRRKRQTVPVLAGSRCGGGGGLGGRMAGPLAGRGRPGRGGPWPSRPCPP
;
A
#
# COMPACT_ATOMS: atom_id res chain seq x y z
N MET A 1 2.23 -17.98 -5.43
CA MET A 1 2.46 -18.32 -4.01
C MET A 1 3.87 -18.83 -3.73
N ALA A 2 4.34 -19.90 -4.38
CA ALA A 2 5.69 -20.47 -4.13
C ALA A 2 6.88 -19.48 -4.17
N GLU A 3 6.80 -18.42 -4.96
CA GLU A 3 7.84 -17.39 -4.99
C GLU A 3 7.81 -16.47 -3.76
N ILE A 4 6.61 -16.08 -3.32
CA ILE A 4 6.38 -15.33 -2.09
C ILE A 4 6.84 -16.15 -0.88
N ASP A 5 6.56 -17.46 -0.87
CA ASP A 5 7.00 -18.34 0.23
C ASP A 5 8.53 -18.44 0.31
N ARG A 6 9.23 -18.45 -0.83
CA ARG A 6 10.69 -18.57 -0.89
C ARG A 6 11.42 -17.25 -0.61
N ARG A 7 10.91 -16.14 -1.15
CA ARG A 7 11.60 -14.84 -1.15
C ARG A 7 11.03 -13.85 -0.13
N GLY A 8 9.83 -14.11 0.37
CA GLY A 8 9.05 -13.19 1.18
C GLY A 8 8.27 -12.17 0.35
N VAL A 9 7.14 -11.72 0.91
CA VAL A 9 6.25 -10.73 0.29
C VAL A 9 6.99 -9.44 -0.06
N ASP A 10 7.84 -8.92 0.84
CA ASP A 10 8.52 -7.64 0.64
C ASP A 10 9.44 -7.63 -0.59
N ALA A 11 10.16 -8.73 -0.85
CA ALA A 11 11.09 -8.84 -1.96
C ALA A 11 10.36 -8.97 -3.31
N VAL A 12 9.28 -9.76 -3.34
CA VAL A 12 8.44 -9.90 -4.54
C VAL A 12 7.70 -8.59 -4.82
N LEU A 13 7.20 -7.94 -3.78
CA LEU A 13 6.52 -6.65 -3.88
C LEU A 13 7.42 -5.55 -4.41
N GLN A 14 8.67 -5.47 -3.93
CA GLN A 14 9.65 -4.51 -4.45
C GLN A 14 9.87 -4.71 -5.96
N GLN A 15 10.09 -5.95 -6.37
CA GLN A 15 10.27 -6.27 -7.79
C GLN A 15 9.03 -5.88 -8.61
N ALA A 16 7.82 -6.19 -8.13
CA ALA A 16 6.59 -5.81 -8.82
C ALA A 16 6.42 -4.28 -8.94
N ILE A 17 6.83 -3.52 -7.93
CA ILE A 17 6.83 -2.05 -7.97
C ILE A 17 7.85 -1.54 -9.00
N ASP A 18 9.06 -2.10 -9.01
CA ASP A 18 10.11 -1.70 -9.95
C ASP A 18 9.68 -1.97 -11.40
N GLU A 19 9.09 -3.14 -11.67
CA GLU A 19 8.52 -3.50 -12.97
C GLU A 19 7.33 -2.60 -13.35
N ALA A 20 6.43 -2.29 -12.42
CA ALA A 20 5.29 -1.42 -12.68
C ALA A 20 5.67 0.04 -12.96
N LEU A 21 6.87 0.47 -12.56
CA LEU A 21 7.41 1.79 -12.82
C LEU A 21 8.33 1.83 -14.05
N ASP A 22 8.66 0.68 -14.64
CA ASP A 22 9.47 0.59 -15.85
C ASP A 22 8.58 0.73 -17.10
N GLY A 23 8.44 1.97 -17.58
CA GLY A 23 7.73 2.30 -18.81
C GLY A 23 6.49 3.18 -18.61
N PRO A 24 5.42 2.72 -17.94
CA PRO A 24 4.19 3.48 -17.81
C PRO A 24 4.30 4.60 -16.76
N GLU A 25 3.73 5.77 -17.08
CA GLU A 25 3.74 6.93 -16.18
C GLU A 25 2.80 6.76 -14.98
N PHE A 26 1.71 5.99 -15.16
CA PHE A 26 0.61 5.87 -14.21
C PHE A 26 0.09 4.43 -14.09
N PRO A 27 0.40 3.72 -13.00
CA PRO A 27 -0.13 2.38 -12.78
C PRO A 27 -1.58 2.41 -12.27
N PHE A 28 -2.31 1.33 -12.55
CA PHE A 28 -3.64 1.03 -12.02
C PHE A 28 -3.55 -0.24 -11.17
N VAL A 29 -4.21 -0.27 -10.01
CA VAL A 29 -4.16 -1.43 -9.11
C VAL A 29 -5.48 -2.18 -9.18
N SER A 30 -5.47 -3.38 -9.75
CA SER A 30 -6.61 -4.30 -9.64
C SER A 30 -6.37 -5.29 -8.53
N LEU A 31 -7.28 -5.35 -7.56
CA LEU A 31 -7.20 -6.28 -6.44
C LEU A 31 -8.30 -7.33 -6.58
N ASP A 32 -7.89 -8.55 -6.94
CA ASP A 32 -8.72 -9.72 -6.74
C ASP A 32 -8.70 -10.13 -5.26
N ILE A 33 -9.87 -10.33 -4.65
CA ILE A 33 -9.97 -10.72 -3.24
C ILE A 33 -9.63 -12.20 -3.04
N ASP A 34 -9.68 -13.01 -4.10
CA ASP A 34 -9.33 -14.43 -4.07
C ASP A 34 -7.84 -14.70 -3.84
N VAL A 35 -6.99 -13.67 -3.92
CA VAL A 35 -5.57 -13.73 -3.53
C VAL A 35 -5.39 -14.03 -2.04
N LEU A 36 -6.40 -13.71 -1.22
CA LEU A 36 -6.41 -14.07 0.18
C LEU A 36 -6.70 -15.56 0.33
N ASP A 37 -6.09 -16.17 1.34
CA ASP A 37 -6.45 -17.54 1.69
C ASP A 37 -7.97 -17.65 1.94
N PRO A 38 -8.65 -18.73 1.51
CA PRO A 38 -10.08 -18.89 1.71
C PRO A 38 -10.53 -18.80 3.18
N ALA A 39 -9.62 -19.00 4.14
CA ALA A 39 -9.88 -18.73 5.55
C ALA A 39 -10.20 -17.24 5.84
N PHE A 40 -9.72 -16.32 5.01
CA PHE A 40 -9.94 -14.88 5.11
C PHE A 40 -10.88 -14.33 4.03
N ALA A 41 -11.01 -14.99 2.88
CA ALA A 41 -11.91 -14.59 1.80
C ALA A 41 -12.78 -15.78 1.32
N PRO A 42 -13.70 -16.29 2.16
CA PRO A 42 -14.59 -17.38 1.74
C PRO A 42 -15.65 -16.93 0.72
N GLY A 43 -15.91 -15.63 0.61
CA GLY A 43 -16.92 -15.02 -0.25
C GLY A 43 -16.39 -14.65 -1.62
N THR A 44 -15.76 -15.60 -2.31
CA THR A 44 -15.30 -15.49 -3.71
C THR A 44 -15.85 -16.67 -4.52
N GLY A 45 -15.98 -16.49 -5.83
CA GLY A 45 -16.42 -17.56 -6.74
C GLY A 45 -15.43 -18.71 -6.84
N THR A 46 -14.13 -18.43 -6.71
CA THR A 46 -13.05 -19.41 -6.91
C THR A 46 -12.03 -19.36 -5.76
N PRO A 47 -12.31 -19.99 -4.61
CA PRO A 47 -11.37 -20.02 -3.50
C PRO A 47 -10.16 -20.92 -3.80
N GLU A 48 -8.94 -20.35 -3.80
CA GLU A 48 -7.69 -21.09 -4.05
C GLU A 48 -6.73 -21.11 -2.84
N PRO A 49 -6.67 -22.21 -2.07
CA PRO A 49 -5.63 -22.42 -1.07
C PRO A 49 -4.31 -22.91 -1.70
N PRO A 50 -3.12 -22.54 -1.16
CA PRO A 50 -2.87 -21.59 -0.08
C PRO A 50 -2.78 -20.14 -0.57
N GLY A 51 -3.42 -19.19 0.12
CA GLY A 51 -3.42 -17.77 -0.25
C GLY A 51 -2.66 -16.84 0.72
N LEU A 52 -2.67 -15.53 0.44
CA LEU A 52 -2.07 -14.53 1.32
C LEU A 52 -2.87 -14.35 2.60
N THR A 53 -2.17 -13.97 3.67
CA THR A 53 -2.83 -13.53 4.90
C THR A 53 -3.15 -12.03 4.84
N ASN A 54 -4.13 -11.58 5.60
CA ASN A 54 -4.43 -10.15 5.76
C ASN A 54 -3.24 -9.33 6.27
N ARG A 55 -2.31 -9.95 7.01
CA ARG A 55 -1.09 -9.29 7.52
C ARG A 55 -0.08 -8.99 6.43
N GLU A 56 -0.15 -9.70 5.32
CA GLU A 56 0.70 -9.53 4.16
C GLU A 56 0.05 -8.60 3.13
N LEU A 57 -1.21 -8.87 2.78
CA LEU A 57 -1.91 -8.14 1.72
C LEU A 57 -2.13 -6.66 2.08
N LEU A 58 -2.69 -6.37 3.27
CA LEU A 58 -3.10 -5.01 3.62
C LEU A 58 -1.92 -4.03 3.67
N PRO A 59 -0.77 -4.37 4.28
CA PRO A 59 0.40 -3.50 4.29
C PRO A 59 1.08 -3.40 2.92
N ALA A 60 1.10 -4.50 2.15
CA ALA A 60 1.61 -4.49 0.78
C ALA A 60 0.81 -3.52 -0.11
N LEU A 61 -0.53 -3.55 -0.01
CA LEU A 61 -1.41 -2.66 -0.76
C LEU A 61 -1.19 -1.19 -0.42
N ARG A 62 -1.12 -0.87 0.87
CA ARG A 62 -0.79 0.49 1.34
C ARG A 62 0.54 0.96 0.78
N ARG A 63 1.53 0.07 0.74
CA ARG A 63 2.88 0.34 0.24
C ARG A 63 2.89 0.61 -1.26
N ILE A 64 2.24 -0.22 -2.08
CA ILE A 64 2.08 -0.01 -3.53
C ILE A 64 1.51 1.39 -3.79
N CYS A 65 0.37 1.71 -3.16
CA CYS A 65 -0.32 2.98 -3.34
C CYS A 65 0.47 4.19 -2.82
N HIS A 66 1.44 3.97 -1.93
CA HIS A 66 2.33 5.01 -1.46
C HIS A 66 3.49 5.25 -2.44
N GLU A 67 4.17 4.18 -2.84
CA GLU A 67 5.41 4.23 -3.63
C GLU A 67 5.14 4.52 -5.12
N THR A 68 3.96 4.18 -5.63
CA THR A 68 3.61 4.37 -7.06
C THR A 68 2.56 5.46 -7.30
N PRO A 69 2.58 6.16 -8.46
CA PRO A 69 1.59 7.19 -8.81
C PRO A 69 0.27 6.57 -9.29
N VAL A 70 -0.38 5.76 -8.44
CA VAL A 70 -1.62 5.07 -8.78
C VAL A 70 -2.72 6.06 -9.18
N VAL A 71 -3.35 5.83 -10.34
CA VAL A 71 -4.46 6.67 -10.84
C VAL A 71 -5.84 6.15 -10.44
N GLY A 72 -5.94 4.86 -10.15
CA GLY A 72 -7.18 4.21 -9.77
C GLY A 72 -6.97 2.80 -9.23
N MET A 73 -8.02 2.27 -8.62
CA MET A 73 -8.06 0.90 -8.12
C MET A 73 -9.48 0.34 -8.25
N ASP A 74 -9.56 -0.97 -8.48
CA ASP A 74 -10.77 -1.75 -8.25
C ASP A 74 -10.51 -2.90 -7.26
N ILE A 75 -11.60 -3.39 -6.67
CA ILE A 75 -11.61 -4.62 -5.88
C ILE A 75 -12.67 -5.52 -6.52
N VAL A 76 -12.24 -6.69 -6.98
CA VAL A 76 -13.06 -7.63 -7.75
C VAL A 76 -13.29 -8.92 -6.96
N GLU A 77 -14.16 -9.78 -7.49
CA GLU A 77 -14.52 -11.11 -6.95
C GLU A 77 -15.08 -11.13 -5.52
N VAL A 78 -15.62 -10.00 -5.03
CA VAL A 78 -16.35 -9.97 -3.77
C VAL A 78 -17.77 -10.49 -3.98
N ALA A 79 -18.08 -11.65 -3.41
CA ALA A 79 -19.37 -12.30 -3.46
C ALA A 79 -20.02 -12.38 -2.04
N PRO A 80 -20.71 -11.32 -1.57
CA PRO A 80 -21.29 -11.29 -0.22
C PRO A 80 -22.33 -12.39 0.04
N HIS A 81 -22.97 -12.90 -1.02
CA HIS A 81 -23.97 -13.97 -0.91
C HIS A 81 -23.35 -15.33 -0.57
N LEU A 82 -22.04 -15.52 -0.81
CA LEU A 82 -21.29 -16.72 -0.46
C LEU A 82 -20.68 -16.64 0.95
N ASP A 83 -20.69 -15.45 1.58
CA ASP A 83 -20.10 -15.20 2.89
C ASP A 83 -21.10 -14.57 3.86
N PRO A 84 -21.90 -15.40 4.56
CA PRO A 84 -22.84 -14.93 5.57
C PRO A 84 -22.18 -14.17 6.74
N GLY A 85 -20.88 -14.37 6.97
CA GLY A 85 -20.11 -13.68 8.00
C GLY A 85 -19.60 -12.30 7.57
N TYR A 86 -19.76 -11.94 6.29
CA TYR A 86 -19.25 -10.71 5.69
C TYR A 86 -17.74 -10.50 5.87
N THR A 87 -16.98 -11.56 6.13
CA THR A 87 -15.54 -11.51 6.38
C THR A 87 -14.80 -10.93 5.18
N THR A 88 -15.12 -11.42 3.99
CA THR A 88 -14.58 -11.02 2.69
C THR A 88 -14.89 -9.57 2.39
N THR A 89 -16.15 -9.17 2.58
CA THR A 89 -16.61 -7.78 2.42
C THR A 89 -15.88 -6.84 3.39
N MET A 90 -15.66 -7.27 4.62
CA MET A 90 -14.93 -6.48 5.63
C MET A 90 -13.45 -6.36 5.31
N ASN A 91 -12.83 -7.41 4.76
CA ASN A 91 -11.44 -7.40 4.29
C ASN A 91 -11.29 -6.52 3.04
N ALA A 92 -12.20 -6.62 2.06
CA ALA A 92 -12.26 -5.73 0.90
C ALA A 92 -12.41 -4.25 1.32
N ARG A 93 -13.32 -3.95 2.26
CA ARG A 93 -13.46 -2.61 2.85
C ARG A 93 -12.14 -2.13 3.46
N ARG A 94 -11.45 -3.00 4.20
CA ARG A 94 -10.16 -2.64 4.82
C ARG A 94 -9.09 -2.40 3.77
N ALA A 95 -9.01 -3.23 2.72
CA ALA A 95 -8.09 -3.05 1.61
C ALA A 95 -8.27 -1.68 0.93
N LEU A 96 -9.53 -1.27 0.68
CA LEU A 96 -9.84 0.06 0.16
C LEU A 96 -9.30 1.18 1.07
N PHE A 97 -9.47 1.08 2.38
CA PHE A 97 -8.92 2.05 3.33
C PHE A 97 -7.39 2.11 3.29
N GLU A 98 -6.73 0.97 3.16
CA GLU A 98 -5.26 0.90 3.09
C GLU A 98 -4.72 1.54 1.81
N ALA A 99 -5.38 1.31 0.67
CA ALA A 99 -5.06 1.95 -0.60
C ALA A 99 -5.22 3.47 -0.52
N LEU A 100 -6.37 3.95 -0.04
CA LEU A 100 -6.63 5.38 0.17
C LEU A 100 -5.62 6.01 1.14
N THR A 101 -5.25 5.29 2.20
CA THR A 101 -4.22 5.72 3.14
C THR A 101 -2.86 5.87 2.45
N GLY A 102 -2.45 4.88 1.64
CA GLY A 102 -1.21 4.95 0.86
C GLY A 102 -1.16 6.17 -0.07
N ILE A 103 -2.24 6.39 -0.82
CA ILE A 103 -2.40 7.56 -1.72
C ILE A 103 -2.30 8.88 -0.92
N ALA A 104 -2.99 8.97 0.22
CA ALA A 104 -2.98 10.16 1.06
C ALA A 104 -1.59 10.44 1.64
N MET A 105 -0.88 9.40 2.08
CA MET A 105 0.48 9.50 2.61
C MET A 105 1.47 9.97 1.53
N ARG A 106 1.34 9.45 0.30
CA ARG A 106 2.13 9.90 -0.86
C ARG A 106 1.94 11.40 -1.11
N ARG A 107 0.68 11.87 -1.16
CA ARG A 107 0.35 13.29 -1.36
C ARG A 107 0.91 14.19 -0.26
N LYS A 108 0.95 13.70 0.99
CA LYS A 108 1.52 14.43 2.14
C LYS A 108 3.03 14.24 2.32
N ARG A 109 3.71 13.46 1.47
CA ARG A 109 5.13 13.08 1.60
C ARG A 109 5.47 12.49 2.99
N GLN A 110 4.56 11.70 3.54
CA GLN A 110 4.74 11.02 4.83
C GLN A 110 5.42 9.65 4.62
N THR A 111 6.22 9.20 5.59
CA THR A 111 6.85 7.87 5.52
C THR A 111 5.85 6.78 5.88
N VAL A 112 5.89 5.66 5.17
CA VAL A 112 5.11 4.46 5.55
C VAL A 112 5.75 3.84 6.78
N PRO A 113 4.98 3.54 7.85
CA PRO A 113 5.49 2.71 8.92
C PRO A 113 5.80 1.32 8.35
N VAL A 114 7.09 1.02 8.22
CA VAL A 114 7.58 -0.32 7.86
C VAL A 114 7.10 -1.27 8.95
N LEU A 115 6.47 -2.38 8.57
CA LEU A 115 6.13 -3.45 9.51
C LEU A 115 7.42 -3.87 10.23
N ALA A 116 7.42 -3.80 11.55
CA ALA A 116 8.54 -4.25 12.37
C ALA A 116 8.77 -5.76 12.14
N GLY A 117 9.60 -6.10 11.16
CA GLY A 117 9.84 -7.49 10.73
C GLY A 117 10.88 -7.62 9.61
N SER A 118 10.94 -6.67 8.67
CA SER A 118 11.98 -6.64 7.64
C SER A 118 13.28 -6.01 8.16
N ARG A 119 13.93 -6.72 9.10
CA ARG A 119 15.37 -6.55 9.31
C ARG A 119 16.09 -7.15 8.09
N CYS A 120 16.20 -6.38 7.02
CA CYS A 120 17.39 -6.52 6.18
C CYS A 120 18.59 -6.18 7.08
N GLY A 121 19.45 -7.18 7.28
CA GLY A 121 20.61 -7.12 8.16
C GLY A 121 21.52 -5.94 7.84
N GLY A 122 22.14 -5.41 8.90
CA GLY A 122 22.80 -4.12 8.91
C GLY A 122 24.16 -4.07 8.22
N GLY A 123 24.60 -2.84 7.99
CA GLY A 123 25.97 -2.54 7.58
C GLY A 123 26.21 -1.06 7.38
N GLY A 124 26.66 -0.37 8.43
CA GLY A 124 27.47 0.85 8.29
C GLY A 124 26.69 2.17 8.37
N GLY A 125 26.75 2.80 9.54
CA GLY A 125 26.31 4.17 9.70
C GLY A 125 27.18 5.15 8.91
N LEU A 126 26.58 6.26 8.49
CA LEU A 126 27.24 7.54 8.35
C LEU A 126 26.19 8.62 8.62
N GLY A 127 26.38 9.32 9.73
CA GLY A 127 25.75 10.63 9.92
C GLY A 127 26.18 11.54 8.77
N GLY A 128 25.21 12.20 8.15
CA GLY A 128 25.47 13.11 7.05
C GLY A 128 24.25 13.96 6.77
N ARG A 129 24.20 15.13 7.39
CA ARG A 129 23.40 16.24 6.87
C ARG A 129 23.85 16.46 5.42
N MET A 130 22.96 16.32 4.46
CA MET A 130 23.13 16.93 3.14
C MET A 130 21.87 17.73 2.84
N ALA A 131 22.05 19.04 2.92
CA ALA A 131 21.19 20.03 2.31
C ALA A 131 21.11 19.79 0.78
N GLY A 132 20.02 20.26 0.16
CA GLY A 132 19.69 20.06 -1.26
C GLY A 132 20.69 20.68 -2.25
N PRO A 133 20.38 20.72 -3.57
CA PRO A 133 19.27 21.59 -4.01
C PRO A 133 18.47 21.08 -5.23
N LEU A 134 17.17 21.35 -5.25
CA LEU A 134 16.45 21.62 -6.51
C LEU A 134 15.65 22.91 -6.32
N ALA A 135 16.38 24.02 -6.35
CA ALA A 135 15.82 25.33 -6.61
C ALA A 135 15.69 25.49 -8.13
N GLY A 136 14.48 25.76 -8.63
CA GLY A 136 14.31 26.00 -10.06
C GLY A 136 12.88 26.22 -10.53
N ARG A 137 12.30 27.37 -10.12
CA ARG A 137 11.32 28.24 -10.82
C ARG A 137 10.10 28.55 -9.95
N GLY A 138 10.07 29.80 -9.48
CA GLY A 138 9.04 30.34 -8.62
C GLY A 138 7.73 30.65 -9.35
N ARG A 139 6.67 30.70 -8.55
CA ARG A 139 5.56 31.65 -8.71
C ARG A 139 5.35 32.31 -7.35
N PRO A 140 5.33 33.65 -7.26
CA PRO A 140 4.98 34.33 -6.02
C PRO A 140 3.46 34.45 -5.92
N GLY A 141 2.89 34.21 -4.73
CA GLY A 141 1.56 34.72 -4.43
C GLY A 141 0.69 33.90 -3.49
N ARG A 142 0.59 34.42 -2.25
CA ARG A 142 -0.59 34.41 -1.35
C ARG A 142 -0.86 33.15 -0.52
N GLY A 143 -0.82 33.34 0.81
CA GLY A 143 -1.48 32.49 1.80
C GLY A 143 -0.56 32.15 2.97
N GLY A 144 -0.53 32.99 4.01
CA GLY A 144 0.28 32.78 5.22
C GLY A 144 -0.09 31.53 6.03
N PRO A 145 0.70 31.20 7.06
CA PRO A 145 0.50 29.99 7.86
C PRO A 145 -0.81 30.05 8.65
N TRP A 146 -1.60 28.98 8.56
CA TRP A 146 -2.80 28.76 9.35
C TRP A 146 -2.44 28.74 10.85
N PRO A 147 -3.08 29.56 11.72
CA PRO A 147 -2.83 29.49 13.14
C PRO A 147 -3.46 28.22 13.72
N SER A 148 -2.64 27.45 14.44
CA SER A 148 -3.04 26.29 15.23
C SER A 148 -4.06 26.71 16.30
N ARG A 149 -5.31 26.27 16.15
CA ARG A 149 -6.31 26.36 17.24
C ARG A 149 -6.04 25.24 18.26
N PRO A 150 -5.95 25.53 19.57
CA PRO A 150 -5.96 24.50 20.59
C PRO A 150 -7.34 23.83 20.68
N CYS A 151 -7.37 22.53 20.96
CA CYS A 151 -8.60 21.77 21.22
C CYS A 151 -9.29 22.29 22.50
N PRO A 152 -10.63 22.44 22.50
CA PRO A 152 -11.39 22.72 23.72
C PRO A 152 -11.44 21.48 24.66
N PRO A 153 -11.74 21.70 25.96
CA PRO A 153 -11.61 20.69 27.02
C PRO A 153 -12.58 19.51 26.90
#